data_AF-T2M4Z5-F1
#
_entry.id   AF-T2M4Z5-F1
#
_cell.length_a   1.000
_cell.length_b   1.000
_cell.length_c   1.000
_cell.angle_alpha   90.00
_cell.angle_beta   90.00
_cell.angle_gamma   90.00
#
_symmetry.space_group_name_H-M   'P 1'
#
loop_
_entity.id
_entity.type
_entity.pdbx_description
1 polymer ?
#
loop_
_entity_poly.entity_id
_entity_poly.type
_entity_poly.pdbx_seq_one_letter_code
_entity_poly.pdbx_strand_id
1 'polypeptide(L)'
;MSFKTEALNRHNEYRRNHGVGSLTWSSKLESSAQNWANNLAKKGYMQHEQQNVYGENIAVMKGSELTGGKATDMWYDEIKDYNFNNPGYSSQTGHFTQVVWADSKELGMAKAVSSNGMEFVVARYFPAGNNLRTFKENVKPPGSKKVVSNNTVNVSPTKNVTKTKPSPVKQSKANPTTSKQSTSMDKGDSTRQSEKDFKTALRKTHNMYRKRHGAAPLKWNSSLAQAAQEAAEEAAQTNTLRSVDTPNVGQNMAAMTGGELPGDRVSTMWYDEEKNFDYNNPGFSSSTGSFTQLIWKSTKEMGAGRAFGKNGQTFVVVLYKPPGNIRSQYVENIGRPTGPVPNLSKSKKGSSCQIM
;
A
#
# COMPACT_ATOMS: atom_id res chain seq x y z
N MET A 1 13.22 14.37 -30.95
CA MET A 1 11.93 14.51 -30.24
C MET A 1 12.26 14.82 -28.77
N SER A 2 11.47 15.57 -28.02
CA SER A 2 11.85 15.89 -26.62
C SER A 2 11.61 14.70 -25.69
N PHE A 3 12.34 14.63 -24.57
CA PHE A 3 12.18 13.57 -23.54
C PHE A 3 10.72 13.36 -23.13
N LYS A 4 10.00 14.46 -22.87
CA LYS A 4 8.57 14.47 -22.54
C LYS A 4 7.72 13.86 -23.65
N THR A 5 7.94 14.28 -24.90
CA THR A 5 7.16 13.79 -26.05
C THR A 5 7.42 12.30 -26.28
N GLU A 6 8.67 11.85 -26.16
CA GLU A 6 9.02 10.43 -26.28
C GLU A 6 8.36 9.60 -25.19
N ALA A 7 8.44 10.04 -23.92
CA ALA A 7 7.81 9.37 -22.79
C ALA A 7 6.29 9.21 -22.99
N LEU A 8 5.60 10.32 -23.27
CA LEU A 8 4.14 10.32 -23.41
C LEU A 8 3.68 9.49 -24.61
N ASN A 9 4.34 9.66 -25.76
CA ASN A 9 3.99 8.92 -26.97
C ASN A 9 4.19 7.42 -26.76
N ARG A 10 5.30 7.02 -26.13
CA ARG A 10 5.60 5.60 -25.92
C ARG A 10 4.64 4.94 -24.94
N HIS A 11 4.30 5.61 -23.83
CA HIS A 11 3.25 5.13 -22.92
C HIS A 11 1.92 4.97 -23.66
N ASN A 12 1.52 5.97 -24.45
CA ASN A 12 0.23 5.96 -25.14
C ASN A 12 0.15 4.95 -26.29
N GLU A 13 1.28 4.60 -26.91
CA GLU A 13 1.38 3.49 -27.83
C GLU A 13 1.08 2.16 -27.15
N TYR A 14 1.77 1.84 -26.05
CA TYR A 14 1.54 0.61 -25.30
C TYR A 14 0.14 0.54 -24.72
N ARG A 15 -0.36 1.62 -24.12
CA ARG A 15 -1.73 1.69 -23.60
C ARG A 15 -2.78 1.44 -24.67
N ARG A 16 -2.56 1.93 -25.89
CA ARG A 16 -3.43 1.64 -27.05
C ARG A 16 -3.42 0.15 -27.40
N ASN A 17 -2.26 -0.50 -27.37
CA ASN A 17 -2.16 -1.95 -27.62
C ASN A 17 -2.96 -2.78 -26.60
N HIS A 18 -3.16 -2.26 -25.39
CA HIS A 18 -3.95 -2.88 -24.33
C HIS A 18 -5.42 -2.41 -24.28
N GLY A 19 -5.85 -1.58 -25.23
CA GLY A 19 -7.24 -1.09 -25.26
C GLY A 19 -7.64 -0.22 -24.06
N VAL A 20 -6.67 0.45 -23.42
CA VAL A 20 -6.90 1.36 -22.30
C VAL A 20 -6.74 2.83 -22.74
N GLY A 21 -7.29 3.76 -21.97
CA GLY A 21 -7.26 5.20 -22.31
C GLY A 21 -5.85 5.78 -22.28
N SER A 22 -5.55 6.73 -23.18
CA SER A 22 -4.27 7.46 -23.19
C SER A 22 -4.09 8.32 -21.93
N LEU A 23 -2.83 8.50 -21.52
CA LEU A 23 -2.44 9.45 -20.49
C LEU A 23 -2.28 10.85 -21.09
N THR A 24 -2.54 11.86 -20.27
CA THR A 24 -2.20 13.27 -20.53
C THR A 24 -1.00 13.68 -19.69
N TRP A 25 -0.17 14.59 -20.20
CA TRP A 25 0.96 15.10 -19.42
C TRP A 25 0.50 16.04 -18.31
N SER A 26 1.12 15.93 -17.14
CA SER A 26 0.86 16.78 -15.98
C SER A 26 2.16 17.41 -15.49
N SER A 27 2.27 18.73 -15.63
CA SER A 27 3.46 19.47 -15.17
C SER A 27 3.65 19.37 -13.66
N LYS A 28 2.57 19.18 -12.88
CA LYS A 28 2.65 18.91 -11.44
C LYS A 28 3.36 17.58 -11.14
N LEU A 29 2.99 16.52 -11.86
CA LEU A 29 3.63 15.21 -11.72
C LEU A 29 5.08 15.22 -12.21
N GLU A 30 5.37 15.98 -13.27
CA GLU A 30 6.73 16.19 -13.78
C GLU A 30 7.62 16.90 -12.74
N SER A 31 7.14 17.97 -12.11
CA SER A 31 7.87 18.63 -11.03
C SER A 31 8.13 17.68 -9.85
N SER A 32 7.14 16.86 -9.48
CA SER A 32 7.30 15.83 -8.44
C SER A 32 8.35 14.79 -8.83
N ALA A 33 8.30 14.29 -10.07
CA ALA A 33 9.26 13.35 -10.60
C ALA A 33 10.67 13.95 -10.63
N GLN A 34 10.81 15.23 -11.01
CA GLN A 34 12.10 15.91 -11.08
C GLN A 34 12.74 16.05 -9.71
N ASN A 35 11.94 16.42 -8.70
CA ASN A 35 12.41 16.51 -7.32
C ASN A 35 12.97 15.16 -6.83
N TRP A 36 12.26 14.06 -7.13
CA TRP A 36 12.72 12.74 -6.73
C TRP A 36 13.91 12.25 -7.55
N ALA A 37 13.93 12.46 -8.87
CA ALA A 37 15.07 12.13 -9.72
C ALA A 37 16.34 12.84 -9.22
N ASN A 38 16.25 14.13 -8.87
CA ASN A 38 17.35 14.88 -8.27
C ASN A 38 17.81 14.28 -6.93
N ASN A 39 16.88 13.77 -6.10
CA ASN A 39 17.22 13.11 -4.85
C ASN A 39 17.99 11.80 -5.09
N LEU A 40 17.52 10.98 -6.04
CA LEU A 40 18.18 9.72 -6.41
C LEU A 40 19.56 9.96 -7.00
N ALA A 41 19.70 10.95 -7.88
CA ALA A 41 20.99 11.35 -8.43
C ALA A 41 22.00 11.79 -7.35
N LYS A 42 21.52 12.47 -6.30
CA LYS A 42 22.36 12.84 -5.14
C LYS A 42 22.74 11.63 -4.28
N LYS A 43 21.83 10.68 -4.08
CA LYS A 43 22.05 9.47 -3.27
C LYS A 43 22.90 8.42 -3.98
N GLY A 44 22.80 8.33 -5.32
CA GLY A 44 23.52 7.36 -6.12
C GLY A 44 22.94 5.93 -6.09
N TYR A 45 21.71 5.73 -5.60
CA TYR A 45 21.03 4.43 -5.65
C TYR A 45 19.52 4.60 -5.86
N MET A 46 18.88 3.58 -6.43
CA MET A 46 17.43 3.55 -6.64
C MET A 46 16.67 3.26 -5.35
N GLN A 47 15.62 4.04 -5.11
CA GLN A 47 14.65 3.81 -4.06
C GLN A 47 13.32 4.50 -4.43
N HIS A 48 12.20 3.85 -4.15
CA HIS A 48 10.90 4.50 -4.27
C HIS A 48 10.73 5.63 -3.25
N GLU A 49 9.99 6.68 -3.63
CA GLU A 49 9.68 7.77 -2.69
C GLU A 49 8.65 7.31 -1.65
N GLN A 50 9.04 7.28 -0.38
CA GLN A 50 8.21 6.78 0.72
C GLN A 50 6.94 7.61 0.98
N GLN A 51 6.95 8.90 0.64
CA GLN A 51 5.85 9.85 0.91
C GLN A 51 5.11 10.27 -0.38
N ASN A 52 5.00 9.37 -1.34
CA ASN A 52 4.40 9.64 -2.64
C ASN A 52 2.96 9.10 -2.73
N VAL A 53 2.03 9.93 -3.18
CA VAL A 53 0.61 9.57 -3.43
C VAL A 53 0.32 9.17 -4.88
N TYR A 54 1.31 9.32 -5.77
CA TYR A 54 1.22 8.95 -7.17
C TYR A 54 1.74 7.53 -7.38
N GLY A 55 1.35 6.89 -8.48
CA GLY A 55 2.08 5.71 -8.96
C GLY A 55 3.51 6.10 -9.31
N GLU A 56 4.47 5.18 -9.21
CA GLU A 56 5.88 5.47 -9.51
C GLU A 56 6.58 4.33 -10.22
N ASN A 57 7.29 4.68 -11.30
CA ASN A 57 8.32 3.82 -11.88
C ASN A 57 9.67 4.55 -11.85
N ILE A 58 10.75 3.79 -11.66
CA ILE A 58 12.11 4.32 -11.66
C ILE A 58 12.96 3.49 -12.62
N ALA A 59 13.80 4.14 -13.43
CA ALA A 59 14.79 3.49 -14.27
C ALA A 59 16.17 4.13 -14.00
N VAL A 60 17.24 3.34 -14.04
CA VAL A 60 18.61 3.81 -13.87
C VAL A 60 19.49 3.15 -14.93
N MET A 61 20.35 3.95 -15.55
CA MET A 61 21.38 3.44 -16.46
C MET A 61 22.66 4.27 -16.32
N LYS A 62 23.79 3.67 -16.69
CA LYS A 62 25.10 4.34 -16.74
C LYS A 62 25.69 4.15 -18.14
N GLY A 63 26.31 5.19 -18.68
CA GLY A 63 27.08 5.10 -19.92
C GLY A 63 26.27 5.14 -21.22
N SER A 64 24.96 5.34 -21.16
CA SER A 64 24.15 5.64 -22.35
C SER A 64 22.98 6.55 -21.98
N GLU A 65 22.53 7.36 -22.94
CA GLU A 65 21.42 8.27 -22.72
C GLU A 65 20.11 7.50 -22.50
N LEU A 66 19.46 7.77 -21.37
CA LEU A 66 18.17 7.23 -21.01
C LEU A 66 17.07 8.21 -21.45
N THR A 67 16.59 8.01 -22.67
CA THR A 67 15.48 8.79 -23.24
C THR A 67 14.16 8.39 -22.59
N GLY A 68 13.12 9.24 -22.74
CA GLY A 68 11.82 8.95 -22.16
C GLY A 68 11.17 7.70 -22.75
N GLY A 69 11.39 7.47 -24.04
CA GLY A 69 10.95 6.26 -24.74
C GLY A 69 11.66 5.01 -24.21
N LYS A 70 13.00 5.03 -24.10
CA LYS A 70 13.78 3.89 -23.61
C LYS A 70 13.43 3.49 -22.18
N ALA A 71 13.24 4.46 -21.28
CA ALA A 71 12.80 4.15 -19.91
C ALA A 71 11.41 3.48 -19.91
N THR A 72 10.51 3.94 -20.77
CA THR A 72 9.18 3.34 -20.93
C THR A 72 9.27 1.92 -21.49
N ASP A 73 10.16 1.67 -22.45
CA ASP A 73 10.42 0.33 -23.01
C ASP A 73 10.90 -0.65 -21.95
N MET A 74 11.89 -0.25 -21.14
CA MET A 74 12.40 -1.07 -20.05
C MET A 74 11.30 -1.49 -19.07
N TRP A 75 10.39 -0.57 -18.73
CA TRP A 75 9.26 -0.87 -17.85
C TRP A 75 8.21 -1.75 -18.51
N TYR A 76 7.93 -1.54 -19.80
CA TYR A 76 6.93 -2.33 -20.52
C TYR A 76 7.40 -3.76 -20.80
N ASP A 77 8.70 -3.98 -21.03
CA ASP A 77 9.28 -5.30 -21.32
C ASP A 77 8.99 -6.36 -20.26
N GLU A 78 8.67 -5.94 -19.04
CA GLU A 78 8.17 -6.81 -17.96
C GLU A 78 6.85 -7.55 -18.32
N ILE A 79 6.15 -7.13 -19.38
CA ILE A 79 4.97 -7.83 -19.90
C ILE A 79 5.23 -9.32 -20.17
N LYS A 80 6.45 -9.67 -20.56
CA LYS A 80 6.86 -11.06 -20.83
C LYS A 80 6.73 -11.96 -19.59
N ASP A 81 6.79 -11.36 -18.41
CA ASP A 81 6.73 -12.04 -17.11
C ASP A 81 5.32 -11.93 -16.48
N TYR A 82 4.38 -11.22 -17.12
CA TYR A 82 3.02 -11.01 -16.59
C TYR A 82 2.04 -12.10 -17.02
N ASN A 83 1.41 -12.76 -16.05
CA ASN A 83 0.38 -13.77 -16.29
C ASN A 83 -1.03 -13.15 -16.29
N PHE A 84 -1.57 -12.86 -17.48
CA PHE A 84 -2.93 -12.33 -17.63
C PHE A 84 -4.05 -13.26 -17.12
N ASN A 85 -3.79 -14.58 -17.02
CA ASN A 85 -4.76 -15.54 -16.47
C ASN A 85 -4.77 -15.56 -14.93
N ASN A 86 -3.72 -15.02 -14.30
CA ASN A 86 -3.62 -14.86 -12.86
C ASN A 86 -3.20 -13.42 -12.52
N PRO A 87 -4.10 -12.44 -12.77
CA PRO A 87 -3.75 -11.03 -12.66
C PRO A 87 -3.47 -10.65 -11.21
N GLY A 88 -2.36 -9.96 -10.98
CA GLY A 88 -1.95 -9.51 -9.65
C GLY A 88 -0.64 -8.74 -9.70
N TYR A 89 -0.21 -8.25 -8.54
CA TYR A 89 1.09 -7.60 -8.44
C TYR A 89 2.22 -8.63 -8.36
N SER A 90 3.31 -8.36 -9.07
CA SER A 90 4.61 -8.99 -8.91
C SER A 90 5.67 -7.91 -9.07
N SER A 91 6.76 -7.98 -8.30
CA SER A 91 7.89 -7.05 -8.40
C SER A 91 8.59 -7.09 -9.75
N GLN A 92 8.43 -8.17 -10.52
CA GLN A 92 8.96 -8.31 -11.88
C GLN A 92 8.05 -7.68 -12.95
N THR A 93 6.84 -7.26 -12.57
CA THR A 93 5.82 -6.77 -13.52
C THR A 93 5.21 -5.43 -13.11
N GLY A 94 5.61 -4.91 -11.95
CA GLY A 94 5.02 -3.72 -11.34
C GLY A 94 5.20 -2.47 -12.19
N HIS A 95 6.29 -2.36 -12.95
CA HIS A 95 6.48 -1.23 -13.84
C HIS A 95 5.56 -1.36 -15.06
N PHE A 96 5.50 -2.54 -15.68
CA PHE A 96 4.59 -2.80 -16.81
C PHE A 96 3.15 -2.53 -16.43
N THR A 97 2.69 -3.08 -15.31
CA THR A 97 1.28 -2.95 -14.89
C THR A 97 0.91 -1.50 -14.63
N GLN A 98 1.85 -0.68 -14.11
CA GLN A 98 1.64 0.75 -13.96
C GLN A 98 1.56 1.48 -15.32
N VAL A 99 2.43 1.15 -16.28
CA VAL A 99 2.41 1.74 -17.64
C VAL A 99 1.04 1.54 -18.30
N VAL A 100 0.49 0.34 -18.21
CA VAL A 100 -0.79 -0.02 -18.85
C VAL A 100 -2.02 0.13 -17.96
N TRP A 101 -1.89 0.67 -16.75
CA TRP A 101 -2.97 0.76 -15.77
C TRP A 101 -4.16 1.60 -16.28
N ALA A 102 -5.32 0.99 -16.52
CA ALA A 102 -6.44 1.63 -17.21
C ALA A 102 -6.97 2.91 -16.51
N ASP A 103 -6.95 2.93 -15.18
CA ASP A 103 -7.50 4.02 -14.37
C ASP A 103 -6.55 5.21 -14.26
N SER A 104 -5.24 5.03 -14.49
CA SER A 104 -4.31 6.16 -14.55
C SER A 104 -4.64 7.06 -15.73
N LYS A 105 -4.68 8.38 -15.50
CA LYS A 105 -5.07 9.41 -16.48
C LYS A 105 -3.96 10.39 -16.79
N GLU A 106 -3.10 10.67 -15.82
CA GLU A 106 -2.03 11.64 -15.93
C GLU A 106 -0.65 10.99 -15.78
N LEU A 107 0.33 11.53 -16.50
CA LEU A 107 1.73 11.17 -16.45
C LEU A 107 2.58 12.42 -16.27
N GLY A 108 3.60 12.35 -15.41
CA GLY A 108 4.73 13.27 -15.44
C GLY A 108 6.02 12.50 -15.25
N MET A 109 7.05 12.81 -16.02
CA MET A 109 8.30 12.07 -15.98
C MET A 109 9.48 13.03 -16.09
N ALA A 110 10.54 12.74 -15.36
CA ALA A 110 11.72 13.59 -15.29
C ALA A 110 12.98 12.75 -15.14
N LYS A 111 14.13 13.36 -15.42
CA LYS A 111 15.44 12.72 -15.28
C LYS A 111 16.46 13.61 -14.58
N ALA A 112 17.43 12.97 -13.92
CA ALA A 112 18.57 13.63 -13.32
C ALA A 112 19.82 12.74 -13.44
N VAL A 113 20.99 13.36 -13.51
CA VAL A 113 22.27 12.67 -13.64
C VAL A 113 23.08 12.85 -12.37
N SER A 114 23.57 11.76 -11.79
CA SER A 114 24.47 11.79 -10.63
C SER A 114 25.88 12.22 -11.02
N SER A 115 26.70 12.61 -10.03
CA SER A 115 28.10 13.00 -10.23
C SER A 115 28.99 11.90 -10.84
N ASN A 116 28.61 10.63 -10.67
CA ASN A 116 29.31 9.48 -11.25
C ASN A 116 28.70 9.01 -12.60
N GLY A 117 27.83 9.82 -13.22
CA GLY A 117 27.28 9.59 -14.56
C GLY A 117 26.15 8.57 -14.65
N MET A 118 25.44 8.27 -13.54
CA MET A 118 24.22 7.47 -13.59
C MET A 118 23.02 8.37 -13.88
N GLU A 119 22.24 8.04 -14.90
CA GLU A 119 20.98 8.71 -15.22
C GLU A 119 19.84 8.00 -14.48
N PHE A 120 19.09 8.77 -13.68
CA PHE A 120 17.88 8.34 -13.00
C PHE A 120 16.66 8.94 -13.70
N VAL A 121 15.73 8.09 -14.12
CA VAL A 121 14.42 8.50 -14.64
C VAL A 121 13.34 8.11 -13.63
N VAL A 122 12.45 9.04 -13.31
CA VAL A 122 11.30 8.82 -12.44
C VAL A 122 10.03 9.18 -13.21
N ALA A 123 9.04 8.30 -13.22
CA ALA A 123 7.69 8.58 -13.70
C ALA A 123 6.71 8.64 -12.52
N ARG A 124 5.73 9.53 -12.63
CA ARG A 124 4.60 9.66 -11.71
C ARG A 124 3.29 9.53 -12.45
N TYR A 125 2.37 8.75 -11.89
CA TYR A 125 1.07 8.43 -12.47
C TYR A 125 -0.06 8.82 -11.54
N PHE A 126 -1.12 9.43 -12.08
CA PHE A 126 -2.30 9.75 -11.29
C PHE A 126 -3.61 9.41 -12.04
N PRO A 127 -4.59 8.76 -11.38
CA PRO A 127 -4.47 8.01 -10.12
C PRO A 127 -3.38 6.94 -10.15
N ALA A 128 -2.85 6.57 -8.98
CA ALA A 128 -1.83 5.54 -8.84
C ALA A 128 -2.35 4.17 -9.31
N GLY A 129 -1.49 3.41 -9.98
CA GLY A 129 -1.77 2.04 -10.38
C GLY A 129 -1.36 1.01 -9.33
N ASN A 130 -1.26 -0.24 -9.75
CA ASN A 130 -0.86 -1.38 -8.90
C ASN A 130 -1.71 -1.55 -7.64
N ASN A 131 -2.98 -1.15 -7.70
CA ASN A 131 -3.93 -1.45 -6.66
C ASN A 131 -4.24 -2.96 -6.68
N LEU A 132 -3.84 -3.67 -5.62
CA LEU A 132 -3.94 -5.13 -5.46
C LEU A 132 -5.34 -5.71 -5.77
N ARG A 133 -6.39 -4.90 -5.69
CA ARG A 133 -7.77 -5.35 -5.87
C ARG A 133 -8.29 -5.19 -7.29
N THR A 134 -7.65 -4.39 -8.13
CA THR A 134 -8.22 -3.98 -9.43
C THR A 134 -7.34 -4.28 -10.64
N PHE A 135 -6.38 -5.23 -10.49
CA PHE A 135 -5.49 -5.66 -11.57
C PHE A 135 -6.24 -6.19 -12.78
N LYS A 136 -7.28 -7.01 -12.58
CA LYS A 136 -8.03 -7.63 -13.68
C LYS A 136 -8.74 -6.58 -14.55
N GLU A 137 -9.23 -5.52 -13.93
CA GLU A 137 -9.94 -4.43 -14.58
C GLU A 137 -8.96 -3.45 -15.25
N ASN A 138 -7.76 -3.31 -14.69
CA ASN A 138 -6.80 -2.30 -15.08
C ASN A 138 -5.66 -2.77 -15.99
N VAL A 139 -5.32 -4.06 -15.99
CA VAL A 139 -4.22 -4.64 -16.77
C VAL A 139 -4.81 -5.62 -17.78
N LYS A 140 -5.15 -5.11 -18.95
CA LYS A 140 -5.79 -5.89 -20.02
C LYS A 140 -4.75 -6.61 -20.88
N PRO A 141 -5.05 -7.77 -21.49
CA PRO A 141 -4.17 -8.37 -22.48
C PRO A 141 -3.97 -7.48 -23.73
N PRO A 142 -2.82 -7.57 -24.43
CA PRO A 142 -2.64 -6.96 -25.74
C PRO A 142 -3.75 -7.37 -26.72
N GLY A 143 -4.16 -6.45 -27.60
CA GLY A 143 -5.25 -6.65 -28.56
C GLY A 143 -6.66 -6.46 -27.99
N SER A 144 -6.78 -6.14 -26.69
CA SER A 144 -8.08 -5.83 -26.08
C SER A 144 -8.75 -4.64 -26.77
N LYS A 145 -10.05 -4.75 -27.07
CA LYS A 145 -10.84 -3.65 -27.65
C LYS A 145 -11.12 -2.59 -26.59
N LYS A 146 -11.10 -1.31 -26.98
CA LYS A 146 -11.53 -0.20 -26.13
C LYS A 146 -13.01 -0.40 -25.80
N VAL A 147 -13.35 -0.50 -24.51
CA VAL A 147 -14.75 -0.58 -24.08
C VAL A 147 -15.37 0.79 -24.32
N VAL A 148 -16.13 0.92 -25.41
CA VAL A 148 -17.01 2.06 -25.62
C VAL A 148 -18.29 1.71 -24.88
N SER A 149 -18.50 2.29 -23.71
CA SER A 149 -19.73 2.14 -22.95
C SER A 149 -20.89 2.82 -23.69
N ASN A 150 -21.53 2.10 -24.60
CA ASN A 150 -22.85 2.44 -25.12
C ASN A 150 -23.89 2.09 -24.06
N ASN A 151 -24.12 3.01 -23.11
CA ASN A 151 -25.34 2.97 -22.30
C ASN A 151 -26.52 3.42 -23.16
N THR A 152 -27.06 2.51 -23.98
CA THR A 152 -28.45 2.59 -24.44
C THR A 152 -29.24 1.64 -23.55
N VAL A 153 -29.85 2.19 -22.51
CA VAL A 153 -30.76 1.45 -21.65
C VAL A 153 -32.01 1.13 -22.47
N ASN A 154 -32.15 -0.10 -22.95
CA ASN A 154 -33.43 -0.65 -23.39
C ASN A 154 -34.24 -1.02 -22.15
N VAL A 155 -34.96 -0.04 -21.57
CA VAL A 155 -36.12 -0.34 -20.72
C VAL A 155 -37.33 -0.49 -21.65
N SER A 156 -37.89 -1.68 -21.72
CA SER A 156 -39.27 -1.88 -22.20
C SER A 156 -40.24 -1.95 -21.01
N PRO A 157 -41.50 -1.54 -21.20
CA PRO A 157 -42.28 -0.86 -20.17
C PRO A 157 -43.34 -1.73 -19.51
N THR A 158 -43.57 -1.55 -18.21
CA THR A 158 -44.84 -1.87 -17.56
C THR A 158 -45.38 -0.69 -16.76
N LYS A 159 -46.51 -0.18 -17.26
CA LYS A 159 -47.55 0.67 -16.64
C LYS A 159 -48.03 0.03 -15.32
N ASN A 160 -48.61 0.69 -14.30
CA ASN A 160 -49.05 2.07 -14.07
C ASN A 160 -49.44 2.24 -12.57
N VAL A 161 -49.27 3.48 -12.05
CA VAL A 161 -50.18 4.26 -11.16
C VAL A 161 -50.40 3.72 -9.72
N THR A 162 -50.07 4.47 -8.66
CA THR A 162 -50.83 5.66 -8.20
C THR A 162 -49.99 6.78 -7.56
N LYS A 163 -50.47 8.00 -7.80
CA LYS A 163 -50.02 9.30 -7.30
C LYS A 163 -50.60 9.59 -5.90
N THR A 164 -49.84 10.28 -5.03
CA THR A 164 -50.36 11.38 -4.18
C THR A 164 -49.25 12.38 -3.80
N LYS A 165 -49.63 13.66 -3.78
CA LYS A 165 -48.85 14.92 -3.66
C LYS A 165 -48.67 15.34 -2.16
N PRO A 166 -47.75 16.27 -1.78
CA PRO A 166 -47.27 16.44 -0.40
C PRO A 166 -47.76 17.71 0.36
N SER A 167 -47.37 17.78 1.65
CA SER A 167 -47.16 18.94 2.57
C SER A 167 -48.12 19.02 3.79
N PRO A 168 -47.85 19.75 4.91
CA PRO A 168 -46.60 20.37 5.43
C PRO A 168 -46.29 20.21 6.97
N VAL A 169 -45.03 20.49 7.32
CA VAL A 169 -44.38 21.05 8.56
C VAL A 169 -45.16 21.23 9.88
N LYS A 170 -44.54 20.85 11.02
CA LYS A 170 -44.54 21.67 12.26
C LYS A 170 -43.35 21.41 13.21
N GLN A 171 -42.70 22.52 13.59
CA GLN A 171 -41.75 22.67 14.70
C GLN A 171 -42.48 22.64 16.06
N SER A 172 -41.81 22.21 17.13
CA SER A 172 -42.08 22.70 18.49
C SER A 172 -40.84 22.69 19.40
N LYS A 173 -40.78 23.74 20.23
CA LYS A 173 -39.69 24.19 21.12
C LYS A 173 -39.69 23.50 22.50
N ALA A 174 -38.58 23.71 23.23
CA ALA A 174 -38.24 23.35 24.63
C ALA A 174 -39.27 23.80 25.69
N ASN A 175 -39.34 23.28 26.95
CA ASN A 175 -38.41 23.33 28.12
C ASN A 175 -39.13 22.66 29.36
N PRO A 176 -38.63 22.61 30.63
CA PRO A 176 -37.29 22.47 31.22
C PRO A 176 -37.20 21.52 32.49
N THR A 177 -35.96 21.26 32.94
CA THR A 177 -35.46 20.99 34.32
C THR A 177 -35.89 19.73 35.12
N THR A 178 -34.93 18.86 35.49
CA THR A 178 -34.48 18.63 36.89
C THR A 178 -33.15 17.85 36.92
N SER A 179 -32.18 18.39 37.65
CA SER A 179 -30.84 17.87 37.89
C SER A 179 -30.83 16.62 38.78
N LYS A 180 -30.14 15.56 38.33
CA LYS A 180 -29.34 14.69 39.21
C LYS A 180 -27.99 14.43 38.56
N GLN A 181 -26.95 14.96 39.19
CA GLN A 181 -25.54 14.74 38.94
C GLN A 181 -25.13 13.39 39.54
N SER A 182 -24.16 12.70 38.93
CA SER A 182 -23.45 11.45 39.32
C SER A 182 -23.66 10.35 38.25
N THR A 183 -22.67 9.79 37.55
CA THR A 183 -21.21 9.73 37.68
C THR A 183 -20.56 9.69 36.28
N SER A 184 -19.47 10.43 36.10
CA SER A 184 -18.62 10.41 34.91
C SER A 184 -17.37 9.54 35.16
N MET A 185 -17.50 8.22 35.01
CA MET A 185 -16.36 7.27 35.04
C MET A 185 -16.73 6.04 34.19
N ASP A 186 -16.36 5.98 32.90
CA ASP A 186 -16.34 4.68 32.17
C ASP A 186 -15.59 4.68 30.81
N LYS A 187 -15.58 5.78 30.05
CA LYS A 187 -14.97 5.77 28.69
C LYS A 187 -13.46 5.51 28.66
N GLY A 188 -12.76 5.83 29.75
CA GLY A 188 -11.32 5.66 29.86
C GLY A 188 -10.87 4.21 30.13
N ASP A 189 -11.73 3.35 30.68
CA ASP A 189 -11.36 1.98 31.05
C ASP A 189 -11.56 1.02 29.87
N SER A 190 -12.71 1.14 29.17
CA SER A 190 -13.00 0.38 27.95
C SER A 190 -11.98 0.63 26.82
N THR A 191 -11.54 1.88 26.64
CA THR A 191 -10.50 2.22 25.64
C THR A 191 -9.14 1.63 26.01
N ARG A 192 -8.76 1.67 27.29
CA ARG A 192 -7.51 1.07 27.79
C ARG A 192 -7.52 -0.45 27.65
N GLN A 193 -8.66 -1.09 27.91
CA GLN A 193 -8.83 -2.53 27.75
C GLN A 193 -8.76 -2.94 26.26
N SER A 194 -9.42 -2.21 25.35
CA SER A 194 -9.32 -2.45 23.90
C SER A 194 -7.87 -2.39 23.40
N GLU A 195 -7.10 -1.39 23.82
CA GLU A 195 -5.69 -1.27 23.44
C GLU A 195 -4.82 -2.40 24.00
N LYS A 196 -5.09 -2.83 25.23
CA LYS A 196 -4.40 -3.97 25.83
C LYS A 196 -4.70 -5.27 25.08
N ASP A 197 -5.95 -5.49 24.68
CA ASP A 197 -6.38 -6.66 23.94
C ASP A 197 -5.78 -6.69 22.52
N PHE A 198 -5.79 -5.55 21.83
CA PHE A 198 -5.11 -5.37 20.55
C PHE A 198 -3.62 -5.75 20.64
N LYS A 199 -2.88 -5.16 21.58
CA LYS A 199 -1.43 -5.41 21.75
C LYS A 199 -1.14 -6.86 22.12
N THR A 200 -1.98 -7.46 22.97
CA THR A 200 -1.87 -8.86 23.37
C THR A 200 -2.10 -9.80 22.19
N ALA A 201 -3.17 -9.60 21.42
CA ALA A 201 -3.50 -10.41 20.25
C ALA A 201 -2.42 -10.30 19.16
N LEU A 202 -1.94 -9.08 18.89
CA LEU A 202 -0.86 -8.81 17.93
C LEU A 202 0.41 -9.58 18.28
N ARG A 203 0.95 -9.38 19.50
CA ARG A 203 2.18 -10.04 19.94
C ARG A 203 2.04 -11.56 20.00
N LYS A 204 0.90 -12.06 20.50
CA LYS A 204 0.61 -13.50 20.54
C LYS A 204 0.66 -14.09 19.13
N THR A 205 0.03 -13.43 18.16
CA THR A 205 -0.06 -13.91 16.78
C THR A 205 1.27 -13.84 16.04
N HIS A 206 2.02 -12.74 16.19
CA HIS A 206 3.41 -12.66 15.71
C HIS A 206 4.24 -13.84 16.23
N ASN A 207 4.19 -14.12 17.53
CA ASN A 207 4.99 -15.17 18.14
C ASN A 207 4.56 -16.59 17.74
N MET A 208 3.28 -16.81 17.42
CA MET A 208 2.82 -18.07 16.83
C MET A 208 3.44 -18.30 15.45
N TYR A 209 3.44 -17.29 14.58
CA TYR A 209 4.07 -17.38 13.27
C TYR A 209 5.60 -17.53 13.37
N ARG A 210 6.25 -16.74 14.22
CA ARG A 210 7.70 -16.85 14.47
C ARG A 210 8.12 -18.26 14.88
N LYS A 211 7.35 -18.90 15.77
CA LYS A 211 7.59 -20.30 16.18
C LYS A 211 7.59 -21.26 14.99
N ARG A 212 6.67 -21.09 14.03
CA ARG A 212 6.59 -21.91 12.81
C ARG A 212 7.85 -21.80 11.94
N HIS A 213 8.58 -20.69 12.00
CA HIS A 213 9.83 -20.47 11.26
C HIS A 213 11.10 -20.64 12.11
N GLY A 214 10.97 -21.19 13.33
CA GLY A 214 12.11 -21.35 14.25
C GLY A 214 12.70 -20.03 14.75
N ALA A 215 11.92 -18.95 14.75
CA ALA A 215 12.31 -17.66 15.33
C ALA A 215 11.84 -17.56 16.79
N ALA A 216 12.73 -17.04 17.66
CA ALA A 216 12.42 -16.84 19.07
C ALA A 216 11.29 -15.80 19.25
N PRO A 217 10.43 -15.93 20.27
CA PRO A 217 9.34 -14.98 20.50
C PRO A 217 9.88 -13.56 20.79
N LEU A 218 9.20 -12.56 20.23
CA LEU A 218 9.49 -11.15 20.46
C LEU A 218 9.03 -10.74 21.87
N LYS A 219 9.89 -9.98 22.54
CA LYS A 219 9.58 -9.28 23.79
C LYS A 219 8.93 -7.94 23.47
N TRP A 220 8.02 -7.50 24.34
CA TRP A 220 7.42 -6.18 24.21
C TRP A 220 8.42 -5.11 24.69
N ASN A 221 8.57 -4.03 23.93
CA ASN A 221 9.37 -2.88 24.30
C ASN A 221 8.47 -1.63 24.34
N SER A 222 8.36 -1.02 25.53
CA SER A 222 7.47 0.12 25.76
C SER A 222 7.89 1.38 25.01
N SER A 223 9.20 1.62 24.82
CA SER A 223 9.69 2.77 24.06
C SER A 223 9.38 2.63 22.57
N LEU A 224 9.56 1.43 21.99
CA LEU A 224 9.11 1.15 20.62
C LEU A 224 7.59 1.31 20.48
N ALA A 225 6.83 0.88 21.49
CA ALA A 225 5.37 1.00 21.47
C ALA A 225 4.90 2.46 21.54
N GLN A 226 5.59 3.28 22.31
CA GLN A 226 5.32 4.72 22.37
C GLN A 226 5.59 5.37 21.00
N ALA A 227 6.76 5.15 20.41
CA ALA A 227 7.09 5.70 19.09
C ALA A 227 6.11 5.21 18.01
N ALA A 228 5.72 3.93 18.05
CA ALA A 228 4.72 3.39 17.13
C ALA A 228 3.33 4.02 17.34
N GLN A 229 2.96 4.35 18.58
CA GLN A 229 1.70 5.00 18.90
C GLN A 229 1.66 6.44 18.39
N GLU A 230 2.72 7.20 18.63
CA GLU A 230 2.86 8.57 18.12
C GLU A 230 2.76 8.60 16.58
N ALA A 231 3.43 7.65 15.90
CA ALA A 231 3.33 7.52 14.45
C ALA A 231 1.93 7.13 13.96
N ALA A 232 1.23 6.24 14.67
CA ALA A 232 -0.14 5.88 14.32
C ALA A 232 -1.08 7.08 14.49
N GLU A 233 -0.93 7.87 15.55
CA GLU A 233 -1.71 9.08 15.82
C GLU A 233 -1.46 10.17 14.78
N GLU A 234 -0.22 10.38 14.38
CA GLU A 234 0.12 11.26 13.27
C GLU A 234 -0.54 10.79 11.96
N ALA A 235 -0.52 9.48 11.69
CA ALA A 235 -1.18 8.91 10.52
C ALA A 235 -2.70 9.10 10.56
N ALA A 236 -3.31 9.01 11.74
CA ALA A 236 -4.74 9.29 11.92
C ALA A 236 -5.10 10.76 11.67
N GLN A 237 -4.19 11.69 11.97
CA GLN A 237 -4.40 13.12 11.74
C GLN A 237 -4.18 13.51 10.27
N THR A 238 -3.12 12.98 9.66
CA THR A 238 -2.67 13.33 8.31
C THR A 238 -3.26 12.43 7.24
N ASN A 239 -3.96 11.36 7.65
CA ASN A 239 -4.45 10.29 6.78
C ASN A 239 -3.34 9.64 5.93
N THR A 240 -2.11 9.64 6.45
CA THR A 240 -0.92 9.18 5.72
C THR A 240 -0.01 8.42 6.69
N LEU A 241 0.28 7.16 6.37
CA LEU A 241 1.30 6.40 7.10
C LEU A 241 2.70 6.86 6.63
N ARG A 242 3.56 7.19 7.59
CA ARG A 242 4.95 7.63 7.34
C ARG A 242 5.91 6.68 8.02
N SER A 243 7.08 6.50 7.40
CA SER A 243 8.20 5.80 8.05
C SER A 243 8.51 6.47 9.38
N VAL A 244 8.76 5.67 10.42
CA VAL A 244 9.11 6.22 11.72
C VAL A 244 10.60 6.54 11.74
N ASP A 245 10.95 7.79 12.06
CA ASP A 245 12.33 8.28 12.13
C ASP A 245 13.00 7.86 13.46
N THR A 246 13.01 6.56 13.74
CA THR A 246 13.75 5.98 14.86
C THR A 246 14.98 5.27 14.30
N PRO A 247 16.20 5.60 14.75
CA PRO A 247 17.40 4.94 14.26
C PRO A 247 17.37 3.43 14.49
N ASN A 248 17.73 2.67 13.45
CA ASN A 248 17.97 1.23 13.54
C ASN A 248 16.76 0.42 14.07
N VAL A 249 15.56 0.72 13.57
CA VAL A 249 14.36 -0.09 13.79
C VAL A 249 13.81 -0.63 12.48
N GLY A 250 13.24 -1.83 12.53
CA GLY A 250 12.39 -2.35 11.47
C GLY A 250 10.96 -1.85 11.65
N GLN A 251 10.16 -1.85 10.59
CA GLN A 251 8.77 -1.38 10.67
C GLN A 251 7.85 -2.19 9.75
N ASN A 252 6.64 -2.42 10.22
CA ASN A 252 5.51 -2.83 9.40
C ASN A 252 4.35 -1.87 9.71
N MET A 253 3.61 -1.46 8.68
CA MET A 253 2.50 -0.54 8.82
C MET A 253 1.25 -1.05 8.10
N ALA A 254 0.07 -0.71 8.62
CA ALA A 254 -1.19 -1.08 8.02
C ALA A 254 -2.24 0.02 8.21
N ALA A 255 -3.07 0.25 7.20
CA ALA A 255 -4.22 1.15 7.29
C ALA A 255 -5.46 0.46 6.71
N MET A 256 -6.62 0.52 7.39
CA MET A 256 -7.87 -0.04 6.88
C MET A 256 -8.99 0.98 6.94
N THR A 257 -9.84 1.05 5.91
CA THR A 257 -11.08 1.83 5.93
C THR A 257 -12.27 0.93 6.26
N GLY A 258 -13.18 1.41 7.12
CA GLY A 258 -14.44 0.73 7.38
C GLY A 258 -14.36 -0.32 8.49
N GLY A 259 -13.62 -0.04 9.56
CA GLY A 259 -13.64 -0.85 10.78
C GLY A 259 -12.32 -0.86 11.56
N GLU A 260 -12.39 -1.41 12.76
CA GLU A 260 -11.23 -1.68 13.62
C GLU A 260 -10.34 -2.78 13.02
N LEU A 261 -9.02 -2.67 13.21
CA LEU A 261 -8.04 -3.71 12.91
C LEU A 261 -7.63 -4.44 14.20
N PRO A 262 -8.12 -5.66 14.45
CA PRO A 262 -7.65 -6.51 15.53
C PRO A 262 -6.19 -6.93 15.32
N GLY A 263 -5.44 -7.09 16.42
CA GLY A 263 -4.00 -7.36 16.36
C GLY A 263 -3.64 -8.70 15.71
N ASP A 264 -4.45 -9.73 15.93
CA ASP A 264 -4.32 -11.03 15.26
C ASP A 264 -4.51 -10.91 13.75
N ARG A 265 -5.50 -10.13 13.30
CA ARG A 265 -5.76 -9.87 11.88
C ARG A 265 -4.59 -9.14 11.22
N VAL A 266 -4.03 -8.11 11.85
CA VAL A 266 -2.87 -7.37 11.30
C VAL A 266 -1.68 -8.30 11.12
N SER A 267 -1.38 -9.12 12.14
CA SER A 267 -0.30 -10.10 12.08
C SER A 267 -0.51 -11.13 10.96
N THR A 268 -1.75 -11.61 10.81
CA THR A 268 -2.12 -12.57 9.76
C THR A 268 -1.94 -11.97 8.37
N MET A 269 -2.38 -10.72 8.19
CA MET A 269 -2.26 -10.04 6.90
C MET A 269 -0.81 -9.88 6.43
N TRP A 270 0.09 -9.48 7.32
CA TRP A 270 1.53 -9.42 6.99
C TRP A 270 2.12 -10.80 6.78
N TYR A 271 1.67 -11.79 7.55
CA TYR A 271 2.15 -13.16 7.41
C TYR A 271 1.70 -13.82 6.09
N ASP A 272 0.51 -13.48 5.58
CA ASP A 272 -0.04 -14.02 4.32
C ASP A 272 0.84 -13.72 3.09
N GLU A 273 1.80 -12.79 3.21
CA GLU A 273 2.86 -12.57 2.23
C GLU A 273 3.82 -13.79 2.10
N GLU A 274 3.84 -14.73 3.07
CA GLU A 274 4.62 -15.98 3.03
C GLU A 274 4.46 -16.71 1.69
N LYS A 275 3.24 -16.73 1.17
CA LYS A 275 2.91 -17.42 -0.10
C LYS A 275 3.67 -16.87 -1.31
N ASN A 276 4.23 -15.67 -1.21
CA ASN A 276 5.01 -14.99 -2.24
C ASN A 276 6.53 -15.14 -2.01
N PHE A 277 6.97 -15.71 -0.87
CA PHE A 277 8.38 -15.78 -0.52
C PHE A 277 9.07 -17.02 -1.10
N ASP A 278 10.12 -16.81 -1.89
CA ASP A 278 10.97 -17.88 -2.40
C ASP A 278 12.05 -18.26 -1.38
N TYR A 279 11.84 -19.38 -0.68
CA TYR A 279 12.80 -19.93 0.27
C TYR A 279 14.08 -20.50 -0.37
N ASN A 280 14.09 -20.74 -1.68
CA ASN A 280 15.29 -21.19 -2.39
C ASN A 280 16.18 -20.01 -2.78
N ASN A 281 15.59 -18.83 -2.98
CA ASN A 281 16.30 -17.59 -3.30
C ASN A 281 15.89 -16.47 -2.33
N PRO A 282 16.24 -16.59 -1.03
CA PRO A 282 15.72 -15.71 0.00
C PRO A 282 16.27 -14.29 -0.16
N GLY A 283 15.39 -13.30 -0.15
CA GLY A 283 15.76 -11.90 -0.33
C GLY A 283 14.59 -10.95 -0.09
N PHE A 284 14.88 -9.64 -0.10
CA PHE A 284 13.85 -8.62 0.03
C PHE A 284 12.96 -8.59 -1.22
N SER A 285 11.65 -8.52 -1.01
CA SER A 285 10.70 -8.06 -2.00
C SER A 285 9.68 -7.15 -1.33
N SER A 286 9.09 -6.22 -2.09
CA SER A 286 7.99 -5.38 -1.62
C SER A 286 6.73 -6.19 -1.26
N SER A 287 6.60 -7.41 -1.77
CA SER A 287 5.47 -8.32 -1.51
C SER A 287 5.70 -9.31 -0.37
N THR A 288 6.88 -9.28 0.26
CA THR A 288 7.28 -10.19 1.34
C THR A 288 7.92 -9.49 2.53
N GLY A 289 8.15 -8.18 2.44
CA GLY A 289 8.88 -7.39 3.44
C GLY A 289 8.22 -7.41 4.82
N SER A 290 6.88 -7.40 4.88
CA SER A 290 6.16 -7.43 6.15
C SER A 290 6.28 -8.82 6.80
N PHE A 291 6.13 -9.86 5.98
CA PHE A 291 6.34 -11.25 6.41
C PHE A 291 7.77 -11.47 6.91
N THR A 292 8.78 -11.11 6.13
CA THR A 292 10.19 -11.35 6.48
C THR A 292 10.60 -10.59 7.72
N GLN A 293 10.13 -9.36 7.91
CA GLN A 293 10.34 -8.60 9.15
C GLN A 293 9.68 -9.28 10.36
N LEU A 294 8.42 -9.73 10.20
CA LEU A 294 7.66 -10.40 11.26
C LEU A 294 8.40 -11.65 11.77
N ILE A 295 8.95 -12.46 10.87
CA ILE A 295 9.60 -13.73 11.20
C ILE A 295 11.13 -13.65 11.37
N TRP A 296 11.72 -12.46 11.25
CA TRP A 296 13.18 -12.27 11.31
C TRP A 296 13.79 -12.81 12.62
N LYS A 297 14.64 -13.85 12.56
CA LYS A 297 15.18 -14.54 13.75
C LYS A 297 16.01 -13.64 14.67
N SER A 298 16.76 -12.68 14.11
CA SER A 298 17.61 -11.78 14.89
C SER A 298 16.84 -10.66 15.57
N THR A 299 15.63 -10.32 15.12
CA THR A 299 14.76 -9.37 15.83
C THR A 299 14.34 -9.96 17.17
N LYS A 300 14.44 -9.16 18.24
CA LYS A 300 14.22 -9.59 19.63
C LYS A 300 13.04 -8.91 20.29
N GLU A 301 12.76 -7.69 19.88
CA GLU A 301 11.79 -6.80 20.51
C GLU A 301 10.81 -6.24 19.49
N MET A 302 9.58 -6.00 19.94
CA MET A 302 8.57 -5.26 19.19
C MET A 302 7.84 -4.26 20.06
N GLY A 303 7.34 -3.19 19.45
CA GLY A 303 6.35 -2.31 20.03
C GLY A 303 5.32 -1.91 18.96
N ALA A 304 4.08 -1.67 19.36
CA ALA A 304 3.02 -1.35 18.43
C ALA A 304 2.11 -0.23 18.93
N GLY A 305 1.62 0.54 17.98
CA GLY A 305 0.65 1.60 18.16
C GLY A 305 -0.52 1.47 17.19
N ARG A 306 -1.68 2.00 17.61
CA ARG A 306 -2.90 2.02 16.82
C ARG A 306 -3.66 3.32 17.03
N ALA A 307 -4.18 3.88 15.97
CA ALA A 307 -5.01 5.08 16.03
C ALA A 307 -6.14 5.05 15.01
N PHE A 308 -7.16 5.87 15.25
CA PHE A 308 -8.37 5.91 14.43
C PHE A 308 -8.50 7.27 13.75
N GLY A 309 -8.57 7.26 12.42
CA GLY A 309 -8.78 8.45 11.60
C GLY A 309 -10.23 8.92 11.59
N LYS A 310 -10.44 10.17 11.17
CA LYS A 310 -11.76 10.85 11.20
C LYS A 310 -12.83 10.18 10.31
N ASN A 311 -12.43 9.38 9.32
CA ASN A 311 -13.33 8.73 8.36
C ASN A 311 -13.52 7.22 8.64
N GLY A 312 -13.36 6.78 9.89
CA GLY A 312 -13.48 5.36 10.25
C GLY A 312 -12.33 4.50 9.72
N GLN A 313 -11.15 5.12 9.56
CA GLN A 313 -9.91 4.44 9.20
C GLN A 313 -9.19 3.99 10.46
N THR A 314 -8.53 2.84 10.43
CA THR A 314 -7.64 2.38 11.50
C THR A 314 -6.22 2.33 10.95
N PHE A 315 -5.28 2.93 11.67
CA PHE A 315 -3.84 2.92 11.38
C PHE A 315 -3.13 2.09 12.43
N VAL A 316 -2.22 1.22 12.00
CA VAL A 316 -1.40 0.37 12.87
C VAL A 316 0.05 0.49 12.44
N VAL A 317 0.93 0.72 13.41
CA VAL A 317 2.38 0.77 13.22
C VAL A 317 3.01 -0.23 14.18
N VAL A 318 3.95 -1.04 13.69
CA VAL A 318 4.73 -1.96 14.52
C VAL A 318 6.21 -1.74 14.23
N LEU A 319 6.98 -1.53 15.29
CA LEU A 319 8.42 -1.32 15.24
C LEU A 319 9.16 -2.52 15.84
N TYR A 320 10.32 -2.83 15.26
CA TYR A 320 11.09 -4.04 15.53
C TYR A 320 12.55 -3.70 15.86
N LYS A 321 13.13 -4.36 16.87
CA LYS A 321 14.54 -4.18 17.23
C LYS A 321 15.23 -5.50 17.58
N PRO A 322 16.46 -5.75 17.10
CA PRO A 322 17.11 -5.12 15.94
C PRO A 322 16.25 -5.21 14.65
N PRO A 323 16.51 -4.36 13.63
CA PRO A 323 15.72 -4.36 12.41
C PRO A 323 15.90 -5.67 11.64
N GLY A 324 14.87 -6.03 10.88
CA GLY A 324 14.94 -7.10 9.90
C GLY A 324 15.19 -6.57 8.50
N ASN A 325 14.96 -7.42 7.50
CA ASN A 325 15.06 -7.10 6.08
C ASN A 325 16.43 -6.60 5.61
N ILE A 326 17.50 -6.93 6.34
CA ILE A 326 18.88 -6.58 5.96
C ILE A 326 19.30 -7.48 4.80
N ARG A 327 19.62 -6.88 3.64
CA ARG A 327 19.85 -7.57 2.35
C ARG A 327 20.80 -8.77 2.45
N SER A 328 21.90 -8.64 3.18
CA SER A 328 22.92 -9.68 3.30
C SER A 328 22.58 -10.78 4.31
N GLN A 329 21.43 -10.71 4.97
CA GLN A 329 21.15 -11.50 6.17
C GLN A 329 19.90 -12.39 6.09
N TYR A 330 19.33 -12.57 4.90
CA TYR A 330 18.07 -13.32 4.73
C TYR A 330 18.24 -14.81 5.00
N VAL A 331 19.36 -15.41 4.58
CA VAL A 331 19.62 -16.85 4.67
C VAL A 331 19.61 -17.33 6.12
N GLU A 332 20.25 -16.59 7.02
CA GLU A 332 20.32 -16.96 8.43
C GLU A 332 19.07 -16.54 9.22
N ASN A 333 18.33 -15.53 8.75
CA ASN A 333 17.19 -14.98 9.49
C ASN A 333 15.82 -15.53 9.10
N ILE A 334 15.67 -16.16 7.93
CA ILE A 334 14.40 -16.69 7.46
C ILE A 334 14.42 -18.22 7.50
N GLY A 335 13.71 -18.80 8.47
CA GLY A 335 13.53 -20.25 8.54
C GLY A 335 12.37 -20.72 7.67
N ARG A 336 12.47 -21.92 7.11
CA ARG A 336 11.33 -22.59 6.45
C ARG A 336 10.25 -22.95 7.49
N PRO A 337 8.96 -22.96 7.09
CA PRO A 337 7.86 -23.31 7.99
C PRO A 337 7.93 -24.81 8.38
N THR A 338 7.72 -25.12 9.66
CA THR A 338 7.81 -26.50 10.20
C THR A 338 6.45 -27.14 10.52
N GLY A 339 5.35 -26.64 9.94
CA GLY A 339 4.00 -27.16 10.18
C GLY A 339 2.91 -26.41 9.40
N PRO A 340 1.62 -26.71 9.62
CA PRO A 340 0.52 -25.97 9.00
C PRO A 340 0.42 -24.53 9.53
N VAL A 341 -0.21 -23.65 8.75
CA VAL A 341 -0.54 -22.29 9.19
C VAL A 341 -1.47 -22.39 10.41
N PRO A 342 -1.17 -21.73 11.56
CA PRO A 342 -2.05 -21.71 12.71
C PRO A 342 -3.46 -21.22 12.33
N ASN A 343 -4.48 -22.01 12.66
CA ASN A 343 -5.87 -21.71 12.28
C ASN A 343 -6.42 -20.61 13.21
N LEU A 344 -6.41 -19.36 12.74
CA LEU A 344 -7.04 -18.23 13.40
C LEU A 344 -8.46 -18.08 12.85
N SER A 345 -9.46 -17.99 13.72
CA SER A 345 -10.87 -17.96 13.34
C SER A 345 -11.14 -16.90 12.26
N LYS A 346 -11.68 -17.34 11.12
CA LYS A 346 -12.04 -16.51 9.96
C LYS A 346 -13.00 -15.39 10.39
N SER A 347 -12.53 -14.14 10.47
CA SER A 347 -13.39 -12.97 10.64
C SER A 347 -13.66 -12.26 9.31
N LYS A 348 -14.81 -11.57 9.26
CA LYS A 348 -15.62 -11.25 8.07
C LYS A 348 -14.86 -10.51 6.93
N LYS A 349 -15.10 -10.98 5.70
CA LYS A 349 -14.84 -10.29 4.42
C LYS A 349 -15.62 -8.97 4.38
N GLY A 350 -14.97 -7.83 4.15
CA GLY A 350 -15.69 -6.56 3.97
C GLY A 350 -14.90 -5.25 3.88
N SER A 351 -13.60 -5.21 4.21
CA SER A 351 -12.90 -3.92 4.35
C SER A 351 -11.58 -3.86 3.56
N SER A 352 -11.29 -2.68 2.99
CA SER A 352 -10.08 -2.38 2.22
C SER A 352 -8.94 -2.01 3.17
N CYS A 353 -7.82 -2.73 3.11
CA CYS A 353 -6.66 -2.55 3.98
C CYS A 353 -5.38 -2.46 3.13
N GLN A 354 -4.59 -1.43 3.38
CA GLN A 354 -3.27 -1.13 2.83
C GLN A 354 -2.20 -1.61 3.83
N ILE A 355 -1.11 -2.18 3.33
CA ILE A 355 0.06 -2.60 4.11
C ILE A 355 1.31 -1.95 3.51
N MET A 356 2.25 -1.54 4.36
CA MET A 356 3.52 -0.89 3.97
C MET A 356 4.70 -1.42 4.75
#